data_AF-E3I260-F1
#
_entry.id   AF-E3I260-F1
#
_cell.length_a   1.000
_cell.length_b   1.000
_cell.length_c   1.000
_cell.angle_alpha   90.00
_cell.angle_beta   90.00
_cell.angle_gamma   90.00
#
_symmetry.space_group_name_H-M   'P 1'
#
loop_
_entity.id
_entity.type
_entity.pdbx_description
1 polymer ?
#
loop_
_entity_poly.entity_id
_entity_poly.type
_entity_poly.pdbx_seq_one_letter_code
_entity_poly.pdbx_strand_id
1 'polypeptide(L)'
;MRFTAVVCGALALAGTVAHADGGTASDLCQSALRKAALPEAVALCSRAVDANPADARALTHRGGAFLALAQFERAYEDLARSAALDDGNPLTFYNLGVYFDKTKNPEKAVEAYSTAIRLSPGNPVGYYNRAKAYERLCRSGEALRDYQKIREIAPGMASARAIPTSVEACSSN
;
A
#
# COMPACT_ATOMS: atom_id res chain seq x y z
N MET A 1 -42.30 -17.71 -40.82
CA MET A 1 -41.57 -18.62 -39.90
C MET A 1 -40.09 -18.27 -39.98
N ARG A 2 -39.50 -17.80 -38.85
CA ARG A 2 -38.10 -18.00 -38.36
C ARG A 2 -36.93 -17.73 -39.33
N PHE A 3 -35.86 -16.99 -39.02
CA PHE A 3 -35.33 -16.36 -37.80
C PHE A 3 -34.42 -15.19 -38.24
N THR A 4 -34.59 -14.01 -37.65
CA THR A 4 -33.60 -12.92 -37.68
C THR A 4 -32.54 -13.13 -36.60
N ALA A 5 -31.31 -12.72 -36.94
CA ALA A 5 -30.10 -12.78 -36.13
C ALA A 5 -30.21 -12.05 -34.78
N VAL A 6 -29.48 -12.53 -33.76
CA VAL A 6 -28.84 -11.67 -32.75
C VAL A 6 -27.52 -12.32 -32.32
N VAL A 7 -26.44 -11.58 -32.54
CA VAL A 7 -25.09 -11.85 -32.02
C VAL A 7 -25.14 -11.74 -30.50
N CYS A 8 -24.86 -12.84 -29.81
CA CYS A 8 -24.66 -12.88 -28.36
C CYS A 8 -23.18 -12.60 -28.08
N GLY A 9 -22.88 -11.39 -27.63
CA GLY A 9 -21.55 -10.99 -27.17
C GLY A 9 -21.74 -9.87 -26.16
N ALA A 10 -21.74 -10.24 -24.88
CA ALA A 10 -22.13 -9.42 -23.75
C ALA A 10 -21.41 -8.06 -23.74
N LEU A 11 -22.19 -7.01 -24.01
CA LEU A 11 -21.78 -5.63 -23.83
C LEU A 11 -21.70 -5.35 -22.33
N ALA A 12 -20.56 -4.80 -21.92
CA ALA A 12 -20.25 -4.38 -20.57
C ALA A 12 -21.37 -3.52 -19.96
N LEU A 13 -21.94 -4.01 -18.85
CA LEU A 13 -22.55 -3.14 -17.85
C LEU A 13 -21.63 -3.19 -16.64
N ALA A 14 -20.65 -2.29 -16.65
CA ALA A 14 -20.00 -1.84 -15.42
C ALA A 14 -21.09 -1.17 -14.57
N GLY A 15 -21.79 -1.97 -13.79
CA GLY A 15 -22.76 -1.50 -12.81
C GLY A 15 -22.00 -0.77 -11.71
N THR A 16 -21.92 0.56 -11.80
CA THR A 16 -21.65 1.38 -10.63
C THR A 16 -22.81 1.20 -9.67
N VAL A 17 -22.66 0.31 -8.70
CA VAL A 17 -23.59 0.23 -7.57
C VAL A 17 -23.33 1.45 -6.70
N ALA A 18 -23.90 2.59 -7.11
CA ALA A 18 -23.98 3.79 -6.32
C ALA A 18 -24.79 3.45 -5.06
N HIS A 19 -24.09 3.26 -3.95
CA HIS A 19 -24.72 3.20 -2.64
C HIS A 19 -25.17 4.62 -2.27
N ALA A 20 -26.22 4.72 -1.47
CA ALA A 20 -26.97 5.95 -1.17
C ALA A 20 -26.15 7.09 -0.51
N ASP A 21 -24.86 6.90 -0.27
CA ASP A 21 -23.91 7.90 0.25
C ASP A 21 -22.87 8.35 -0.80
N GLY A 22 -23.18 8.30 -2.10
CA GLY A 22 -22.43 8.97 -3.18
C GLY A 22 -20.96 8.58 -3.42
N GLY A 23 -20.35 7.74 -2.57
CA GLY A 23 -18.98 7.25 -2.69
C GLY A 23 -18.91 5.89 -3.39
N THR A 24 -17.80 5.62 -4.07
CA THR A 24 -17.55 4.26 -4.60
C THR A 24 -17.33 3.28 -3.44
N ALA A 25 -17.52 1.97 -3.66
CA ALA A 25 -17.24 0.97 -2.63
C ALA A 25 -15.79 1.04 -2.11
N SER A 26 -14.86 1.49 -2.96
CA SER A 26 -13.46 1.77 -2.65
C SER A 26 -13.28 2.99 -1.72
N ASP A 27 -14.13 4.01 -1.84
CA ASP A 27 -14.13 5.17 -0.94
C ASP A 27 -14.70 4.83 0.44
N LEU A 28 -15.73 3.97 0.50
CA LEU A 28 -16.26 3.44 1.76
C LEU A 28 -15.22 2.57 2.48
N CYS A 29 -14.53 1.71 1.74
CA CYS A 29 -13.39 0.92 2.20
C CYS A 29 -12.28 1.81 2.80
N GLN A 30 -11.89 2.88 2.12
CA GLN A 30 -10.92 3.85 2.64
C GLN A 30 -11.41 4.58 3.90
N SER A 31 -12.70 4.95 3.94
CA SER A 31 -13.31 5.60 5.10
C SER A 31 -13.31 4.69 6.34
N ALA A 32 -13.61 3.41 6.19
CA ALA A 32 -13.57 2.44 7.27
C ALA A 32 -12.14 2.22 7.83
N LEU A 33 -11.12 2.21 6.96
CA LEU A 33 -9.71 2.19 7.39
C LEU A 33 -9.35 3.38 8.28
N ARG A 34 -9.86 4.58 7.98
CA ARG A 34 -9.63 5.79 8.81
C ARG A 34 -10.30 5.69 10.19
N LYS A 35 -11.42 4.98 10.28
CA LYS A 35 -12.13 4.73 11.54
C LYS A 35 -11.51 3.59 12.36
N ALA A 36 -10.42 2.97 11.89
CA ALA A 36 -9.74 1.84 12.50
C ALA A 36 -10.62 0.57 12.68
N ALA A 37 -11.76 0.48 12.02
CA ALA A 37 -12.62 -0.70 12.02
C ALA A 37 -12.12 -1.72 10.99
N LEU A 38 -11.00 -2.40 11.29
CA LEU A 38 -10.29 -3.25 10.33
C LEU A 38 -11.15 -4.38 9.73
N PRO A 39 -11.98 -5.13 10.51
CA PRO A 39 -12.84 -6.16 9.93
C PRO A 39 -13.93 -5.59 9.00
N GLU A 40 -14.50 -4.44 9.36
CA GLU A 40 -15.50 -3.74 8.53
C GLU A 40 -14.86 -3.23 7.24
N ALA A 41 -13.66 -2.65 7.33
CA ALA A 41 -12.88 -2.24 6.17
C ALA A 41 -12.65 -3.42 5.22
N VAL A 42 -12.18 -4.58 5.72
CA VAL A 42 -12.04 -5.80 4.90
C VAL A 42 -13.34 -6.17 4.20
N ALA A 43 -14.47 -6.12 4.90
CA ALA A 43 -15.77 -6.48 4.31
C ALA A 43 -16.17 -5.50 3.19
N LEU A 44 -16.02 -4.20 3.42
CA LEU A 44 -16.32 -3.16 2.41
C LEU A 44 -15.38 -3.25 1.20
N CYS A 45 -14.08 -3.41 1.44
CA CYS A 45 -13.11 -3.58 0.35
C CYS A 45 -13.34 -4.88 -0.43
N SER A 46 -13.79 -5.96 0.24
CA SER A 46 -14.12 -7.21 -0.44
C SER A 46 -15.30 -7.04 -1.38
N ARG A 47 -16.36 -6.35 -0.94
CA ARG A 47 -17.50 -6.02 -1.82
C ARG A 47 -17.08 -5.17 -3.02
N ALA A 48 -16.13 -4.24 -2.84
CA ALA A 48 -15.57 -3.45 -3.94
C ALA A 48 -14.82 -4.33 -4.96
N VAL A 49 -13.98 -5.24 -4.48
CA VAL A 49 -13.23 -6.20 -5.32
C VAL A 49 -14.16 -7.20 -6.00
N ASP A 50 -15.22 -7.67 -5.34
CA ASP A 50 -16.19 -8.59 -5.93
C ASP A 50 -16.99 -7.92 -7.05
N ALA A 51 -17.34 -6.64 -6.88
CA ALA A 51 -18.02 -5.84 -7.90
C ALA A 51 -17.11 -5.49 -9.08
N ASN A 52 -15.82 -5.20 -8.81
CA ASN A 52 -14.81 -4.98 -9.83
C ASN A 52 -13.47 -5.61 -9.42
N PRO A 53 -13.17 -6.83 -9.91
CA PRO A 53 -11.93 -7.51 -9.56
C PRO A 53 -10.65 -6.80 -10.04
N ALA A 54 -10.76 -5.87 -10.99
CA ALA A 54 -9.65 -5.08 -11.50
C ALA A 54 -9.49 -3.72 -10.81
N ASP A 55 -10.24 -3.43 -9.74
CA ASP A 55 -10.06 -2.22 -8.96
C ASP A 55 -8.79 -2.29 -8.09
N ALA A 56 -7.68 -1.75 -8.64
CA ALA A 56 -6.39 -1.70 -7.96
C ALA A 56 -6.44 -0.92 -6.63
N ARG A 57 -7.29 0.11 -6.52
CA ARG A 57 -7.42 0.88 -5.27
C ARG A 57 -8.09 0.04 -4.19
N ALA A 58 -9.16 -0.67 -4.53
CA ALA A 58 -9.83 -1.59 -3.61
C ALA A 58 -8.87 -2.69 -3.11
N LEU A 59 -8.12 -3.30 -4.03
CA LEU A 59 -7.09 -4.30 -3.70
C LEU A 59 -6.01 -3.73 -2.78
N THR A 60 -5.51 -2.52 -3.06
CA THR A 60 -4.52 -1.84 -2.20
C THR A 60 -5.02 -1.64 -0.78
N HIS A 61 -6.24 -1.15 -0.63
CA HIS A 61 -6.83 -0.90 0.68
C HIS A 61 -7.15 -2.19 1.43
N ARG A 62 -7.68 -3.22 0.74
CA ARG A 62 -7.92 -4.53 1.34
C ARG A 62 -6.63 -5.20 1.79
N GLY A 63 -5.59 -5.16 0.96
CA GLY A 63 -4.25 -5.64 1.29
C GLY A 63 -3.67 -4.92 2.51
N GLY A 64 -3.82 -3.60 2.59
CA GLY A 64 -3.43 -2.82 3.78
C GLY A 64 -4.20 -3.23 5.05
N ALA A 65 -5.51 -3.49 4.93
CA ALA A 65 -6.32 -3.99 6.04
C ALA A 65 -5.86 -5.38 6.50
N PHE A 66 -5.54 -6.27 5.56
CA PHE A 66 -4.98 -7.60 5.87
C PHE A 66 -3.63 -7.51 6.57
N LEU A 67 -2.74 -6.57 6.18
CA LEU A 67 -1.49 -6.33 6.91
C LEU A 67 -1.74 -5.92 8.36
N ALA A 68 -2.68 -5.02 8.59
CA ALA A 68 -3.04 -4.57 9.93
C ALA A 68 -3.63 -5.71 10.79
N LEU A 69 -4.28 -6.69 10.15
CA LEU A 69 -4.80 -7.91 10.78
C LEU A 69 -3.79 -9.08 10.80
N ALA A 70 -2.54 -8.85 10.39
CA ALA A 70 -1.49 -9.88 10.27
C ALA A 70 -1.86 -11.08 9.35
N GLN A 71 -2.76 -10.88 8.39
CA GLN A 71 -3.11 -11.87 7.36
C GLN A 71 -2.18 -11.70 6.15
N PHE A 72 -0.90 -12.05 6.31
CA PHE A 72 0.17 -11.69 5.38
C PHE A 72 0.02 -12.29 3.98
N GLU A 73 -0.42 -13.54 3.86
CA GLU A 73 -0.62 -14.22 2.58
C GLU A 73 -1.66 -13.48 1.72
N ARG A 74 -2.83 -13.21 2.31
CA ARG A 74 -3.92 -12.48 1.66
C ARG A 74 -3.52 -11.05 1.32
N ALA A 75 -2.77 -10.41 2.21
CA ALA A 75 -2.23 -9.07 1.94
C ALA A 75 -1.33 -9.06 0.70
N TYR A 76 -0.41 -10.02 0.61
CA TYR A 76 0.51 -10.10 -0.53
C TYR A 76 -0.22 -10.37 -1.84
N GLU A 77 -1.18 -11.29 -1.85
CA GLU A 77 -1.99 -11.59 -3.04
C GLU A 77 -2.67 -10.32 -3.60
N ASP A 78 -3.35 -9.57 -2.74
CA ASP A 78 -4.04 -8.35 -3.13
C ASP A 78 -3.07 -7.25 -3.59
N LEU A 79 -1.97 -7.06 -2.86
CA LEU A 79 -1.00 -6.00 -3.16
C LEU A 79 -0.20 -6.29 -4.43
N ALA A 80 0.19 -7.55 -4.65
CA ALA A 80 0.87 -7.97 -5.88
C ALA A 80 -0.06 -7.83 -7.09
N ARG A 81 -1.33 -8.22 -6.95
CA ARG A 81 -2.33 -8.02 -8.00
C ARG A 81 -2.57 -6.54 -8.27
N SER A 82 -2.67 -5.72 -7.22
CA SER A 82 -2.81 -4.28 -7.37
C SER A 82 -1.63 -3.67 -8.13
N ALA A 83 -0.39 -4.05 -7.79
CA ALA A 83 0.81 -3.53 -8.45
C ALA A 83 0.91 -3.96 -9.92
N ALA A 84 0.35 -5.13 -10.28
CA ALA A 84 0.26 -5.58 -11.67
C ALA A 84 -0.82 -4.85 -12.48
N LEU A 85 -1.88 -4.36 -11.82
CA LEU A 85 -2.96 -3.60 -12.46
C LEU A 85 -2.65 -2.11 -12.58
N ASP A 86 -1.97 -1.54 -11.58
CA ASP A 86 -1.58 -0.14 -11.49
C ASP A 86 -0.23 -0.02 -10.77
N ASP A 87 0.82 0.31 -11.54
CA ASP A 87 2.18 0.53 -11.03
C ASP A 87 2.43 2.00 -10.63
N GLY A 88 1.42 2.86 -10.73
CA GLY A 88 1.46 4.27 -10.40
C GLY A 88 1.02 4.60 -8.98
N ASN A 89 0.45 3.64 -8.23
CA ASN A 89 -0.07 3.89 -6.89
C ASN A 89 1.02 3.74 -5.80
N PRO A 90 1.53 4.83 -5.18
CA PRO A 90 2.57 4.76 -4.16
C PRO A 90 2.15 3.99 -2.91
N LEU A 91 0.86 3.95 -2.58
CA LEU A 91 0.37 3.26 -1.38
C LEU A 91 0.49 1.73 -1.52
N THR A 92 0.33 1.21 -2.73
CA THR A 92 0.50 -0.23 -3.02
C THR A 92 1.92 -0.67 -2.70
N PHE A 93 2.91 0.05 -3.21
CA PHE A 93 4.33 -0.25 -2.97
C PHE A 93 4.75 0.02 -1.53
N TYR A 94 4.18 1.04 -0.88
CA TYR A 94 4.39 1.26 0.54
C TYR A 94 3.91 0.06 1.36
N ASN A 95 2.70 -0.45 1.09
CA ASN A 95 2.14 -1.62 1.77
C ASN A 95 2.95 -2.89 1.46
N LEU A 96 3.46 -3.07 0.22
CA LEU A 96 4.39 -4.16 -0.10
C LEU A 96 5.70 -4.05 0.72
N GLY A 97 6.22 -2.83 0.92
CA GLY A 97 7.36 -2.61 1.81
C GLY A 97 7.06 -3.03 3.24
N VAL A 98 5.89 -2.67 3.77
CA VAL A 98 5.44 -3.09 5.11
C VAL A 98 5.29 -4.61 5.19
N TYR A 99 4.73 -5.25 4.17
CA TYR A 99 4.65 -6.71 4.07
C TYR A 99 6.04 -7.35 4.18
N PHE A 100 7.00 -6.90 3.37
CA PHE A 100 8.35 -7.47 3.37
C PHE A 100 9.08 -7.23 4.69
N ASP A 101 8.89 -6.08 5.33
CA ASP A 101 9.42 -5.83 6.67
C ASP A 101 8.85 -6.78 7.72
N LYS A 102 7.52 -6.97 7.74
CA LYS A 102 6.85 -7.86 8.70
C LYS A 102 7.22 -9.33 8.48
N THR A 103 7.53 -9.71 7.24
CA THR A 103 7.95 -11.06 6.87
C THR A 103 9.48 -11.25 6.86
N LYS A 104 10.24 -10.27 7.40
CA LYS A 104 11.70 -10.33 7.56
C LYS A 104 12.50 -10.43 6.24
N ASN A 105 12.04 -9.74 5.20
CA ASN A 105 12.72 -9.59 3.91
C ASN A 105 13.15 -8.12 3.69
N PRO A 106 14.12 -7.59 4.46
CA PRO A 106 14.45 -6.17 4.44
C PRO A 106 14.97 -5.65 3.09
N GLU A 107 15.62 -6.46 2.25
CA GLU A 107 16.04 -6.08 0.90
C GLU A 107 14.83 -5.76 0.00
N LYS A 108 13.84 -6.66 -0.02
CA LYS A 108 12.60 -6.44 -0.79
C LYS A 108 11.79 -5.28 -0.23
N ALA A 109 11.84 -5.05 1.09
CA ALA A 109 11.23 -3.88 1.69
C ALA A 109 11.87 -2.58 1.18
N VAL A 110 13.21 -2.53 1.09
CA VAL A 110 13.93 -1.38 0.51
C VAL A 110 13.50 -1.13 -0.93
N GLU A 111 13.39 -2.16 -1.77
CA GLU A 111 12.95 -2.03 -3.16
C GLU A 111 11.52 -1.46 -3.27
N ALA A 112 10.59 -2.02 -2.49
CA ALA A 112 9.20 -1.59 -2.48
C ALA A 112 9.04 -0.15 -1.95
N TYR A 113 9.68 0.19 -0.83
CA TYR A 113 9.66 1.57 -0.34
C TYR A 113 10.34 2.54 -1.29
N SER A 114 11.42 2.14 -1.97
CA SER A 114 12.07 2.98 -2.98
C SER A 114 11.14 3.29 -4.14
N THR A 115 10.32 2.32 -4.55
CA THR A 115 9.29 2.53 -5.57
C THR A 115 8.20 3.48 -5.08
N ALA A 116 7.71 3.30 -3.85
CA ALA A 116 6.75 4.22 -3.24
C ALA A 116 7.27 5.66 -3.14
N ILE A 117 8.53 5.83 -2.74
CA ILE A 117 9.22 7.13 -2.65
C ILE A 117 9.38 7.76 -4.05
N ARG A 118 9.73 6.97 -5.07
CA ARG A 118 9.85 7.47 -6.46
C ARG A 118 8.51 8.02 -6.97
N LEU A 119 7.41 7.34 -6.65
CA LEU A 119 6.06 7.75 -7.03
C LEU A 119 5.54 8.92 -6.18
N SER A 120 5.98 9.03 -4.92
CA SER A 120 5.57 10.09 -4.00
C SER A 120 6.75 10.59 -3.14
N PRO A 121 7.63 11.43 -3.70
CA PRO A 121 8.87 11.86 -3.04
C PRO A 121 8.64 12.85 -1.89
N GLY A 122 7.42 13.37 -1.72
CA GLY A 122 7.05 14.28 -0.64
C GLY A 122 6.60 13.59 0.65
N ASN A 123 6.53 12.25 0.69
CA ASN A 123 6.03 11.52 1.86
C ASN A 123 7.18 11.08 2.78
N PRO A 124 7.37 11.72 3.95
CA PRO A 124 8.47 11.37 4.87
C PRO A 124 8.35 9.97 5.49
N VAL A 125 7.15 9.39 5.56
CA VAL A 125 6.94 8.06 6.15
C VAL A 125 7.62 6.97 5.30
N GLY A 126 7.64 7.12 3.97
CA GLY A 126 8.33 6.20 3.08
C GLY A 126 9.83 6.16 3.34
N TYR A 127 10.46 7.34 3.47
CA TYR A 127 11.87 7.46 3.83
C TYR A 127 12.17 6.87 5.20
N TYR A 128 11.29 7.08 6.18
CA TYR A 128 11.49 6.56 7.53
C TYR A 128 11.52 5.02 7.54
N ASN A 129 10.54 4.38 6.91
CA ASN A 129 10.49 2.92 6.88
C ASN A 129 11.62 2.32 6.05
N ARG A 130 12.03 2.97 4.95
CA ARG A 130 13.21 2.54 4.18
C ARG A 130 14.50 2.68 4.98
N ALA A 131 14.67 3.75 5.76
CA ALA A 131 15.81 3.90 6.67
C ALA A 131 15.85 2.77 7.71
N LYS A 132 14.70 2.42 8.30
CA LYS A 132 14.60 1.26 9.21
C LYS A 132 14.94 -0.07 8.52
N ALA A 133 14.58 -0.23 7.25
CA ALA A 133 14.97 -1.40 6.47
C ALA A 133 16.48 -1.42 6.21
N TYR A 134 17.09 -0.28 5.87
CA TYR A 134 18.54 -0.16 5.76
C TYR A 134 19.29 -0.45 7.07
N GLU A 135 18.78 -0.01 8.22
CA GLU A 135 19.36 -0.38 9.53
C GLU A 135 19.37 -1.89 9.76
N ARG A 136 18.28 -2.59 9.41
CA ARG A 136 18.22 -4.07 9.49
C ARG A 136 19.22 -4.76 8.55
N LEU A 137 19.59 -4.08 7.45
CA LEU A 137 20.61 -4.51 6.50
C LEU A 137 22.01 -4.03 6.87
N CYS A 138 22.18 -3.34 8.00
CA CYS A 138 23.45 -2.75 8.40
C CYS A 138 24.02 -1.74 7.38
N ARG A 139 23.13 -1.13 6.60
CA ARG A 139 23.41 -0.07 5.62
C ARG A 139 23.22 1.31 6.25
N SER A 140 24.02 1.58 7.28
CA SER A 140 23.90 2.80 8.10
C SER A 140 24.05 4.10 7.29
N GLY A 141 24.88 4.11 6.24
CA GLY A 141 25.03 5.27 5.37
C GLY A 141 23.75 5.63 4.60
N GLU A 142 23.09 4.64 4.01
CA GLU A 142 21.80 4.78 3.34
C GLU A 142 20.71 5.23 4.31
N ALA A 143 20.62 4.61 5.50
CA ALA A 143 19.63 4.97 6.51
C ALA A 143 19.77 6.44 6.93
N LEU A 144 20.99 6.91 7.17
CA LEU A 144 21.25 8.30 7.56
C LEU A 144 20.82 9.30 6.47
N ARG A 145 21.04 8.98 5.19
CA ARG A 145 20.58 9.83 4.06
C ARG A 145 19.06 9.96 4.03
N ASP A 146 18.34 8.86 4.26
CA ASP A 146 16.88 8.89 4.32
C ASP A 146 16.37 9.69 5.52
N TYR A 147 17.01 9.57 6.68
CA TYR A 147 16.69 10.39 7.85
C TYR A 147 16.96 11.88 7.64
N GLN A 148 18.09 12.23 7.00
CA GLN A 148 18.37 13.61 6.59
C GLN A 148 17.29 14.14 5.64
N LYS A 149 16.85 13.31 4.69
CA LYS A 149 15.80 13.71 3.76
C LYS A 149 14.48 14.05 4.45
N ILE A 150 14.09 13.29 5.47
CA ILE A 150 12.89 13.60 6.27
C ILE A 150 13.00 14.98 6.93
N ARG A 151 14.18 15.35 7.45
CA ARG A 151 14.41 16.67 8.06
C ARG A 151 14.26 17.81 7.05
N GLU A 152 14.57 17.58 5.78
CA GLU A 152 14.38 18.56 4.70
C GLU A 152 12.90 18.73 4.33
N ILE A 153 12.18 17.62 4.14
CA ILE A 153 10.81 17.65 3.57
C ILE A 153 9.72 17.83 4.63
N ALA A 154 9.99 17.44 5.88
CA ALA A 154 9.05 17.56 6.99
C ALA A 154 9.78 17.97 8.28
N PRO A 155 10.26 19.22 8.39
CA PRO A 155 10.99 19.72 9.56
C PRO A 155 10.21 19.54 10.88
N GLY A 156 8.88 19.59 10.85
CA GLY A 156 8.02 19.35 12.00
C GLY A 156 7.87 17.87 12.39
N MET A 157 8.00 16.94 11.44
CA MET A 157 8.16 15.50 11.75
C MET A 157 9.56 15.23 12.32
N ALA A 158 10.54 16.02 11.90
CA ALA A 158 11.90 15.99 12.42
C ALA A 158 12.08 16.68 13.79
N SER A 159 11.09 17.47 14.24
CA SER A 159 11.07 17.91 15.63
C SER A 159 10.64 16.74 16.53
N ALA A 160 11.48 16.44 17.51
CA ALA A 160 11.34 15.42 18.57
C ALA A 160 11.88 14.01 18.24
N ARG A 161 13.10 13.73 18.73
CA ARG A 161 13.59 12.46 19.35
C ARG A 161 13.45 11.12 18.59
N ALA A 162 12.74 11.06 17.46
CA ALA A 162 12.38 9.83 16.75
C ALA A 162 13.25 9.55 15.52
N ILE A 163 13.94 10.57 14.98
CA ILE A 163 14.84 10.44 13.83
C ILE A 163 16.28 10.50 14.35
N PRO A 164 17.08 9.42 14.20
CA PRO A 164 18.46 9.39 14.64
C PRO A 164 19.32 10.43 13.89
N THR A 165 20.18 11.15 14.60
CA THR A 165 21.24 11.97 14.00
C THR A 165 22.47 11.14 13.62
N SER A 166 22.57 9.95 14.19
CA SER A 166 23.55 8.91 13.89
C SER A 166 22.84 7.56 14.02
N VAL A 167 23.20 6.62 13.17
CA VAL A 167 22.79 5.22 13.29
C VAL A 167 23.96 4.43 13.82
N GLU A 168 23.71 3.57 14.80
CA GLU A 168 24.73 2.66 15.30
C GLU A 168 25.28 1.84 14.13
N ALA A 169 26.59 1.71 14.08
CA ALA A 169 27.21 0.77 13.16
C ALA A 169 26.79 -0.63 13.65
N CYS A 170 26.18 -1.43 12.79
CA CYS A 170 25.98 -2.83 13.12
C CYS A 170 27.35 -3.44 13.41
N SER A 171 27.51 -3.95 14.63
CA SER A 171 28.61 -4.86 14.93
C SER A 171 28.30 -6.17 14.21
N SER A 172 29.04 -6.46 13.14
CA SER A 172 29.08 -7.80 12.56
C SER A 172 29.55 -8.75 13.66
N ASN A 173 28.71 -9.69 14.06
CA ASN A 173 29.11 -10.81 14.90
C ASN A 173 28.91 -12.10 14.11
#